data_AF-A0A127SRI5-F1
#
_entry.id   AF-A0A127SRI5-F1
#
_cell.length_a   1.000
_cell.length_b   1.000
_cell.length_c   1.000
_cell.angle_alpha   90.00
_cell.angle_beta   90.00
_cell.angle_gamma   90.00
#
_symmetry.space_group_name_H-M   'P 1'
#
loop_
_entity.id
_entity.type
_entity.pdbx_description
1 polymer ?
#
loop_
_entity_poly.entity_id
_entity_poly.type
_entity_poly.pdbx_seq_one_letter_code
_entity_poly.pdbx_strand_id
1 'polypeptide(L)'
;MPSSDIERVAEHPKPSDETFVGMTVKGAFYSEKADAGNAILEACKAMTNPDPIPLGEYRGFTMELYFEAREYKVRLKGELGYPVTLGTGTFGNITRLDNALEGLPKRLEMNEMELDNLKKQFETAKVDVERPFPQEEELKAKTDRLNELNALLNVDKR
;
A
#
# COMPACT_ATOMS: atom_id res chain seq x y z
N MET A 1 8.62 8.68 -10.23
CA MET A 1 8.23 7.26 -10.52
C MET A 1 8.86 6.35 -9.47
N PRO A 2 8.24 5.22 -9.07
CA PRO A 2 8.77 4.30 -8.04
C PRO A 2 10.22 3.86 -8.28
N SER A 3 10.64 3.80 -9.55
CA SER A 3 12.00 3.46 -9.98
C SER A 3 13.06 4.40 -9.40
N SER A 4 12.78 5.71 -9.29
CA SER A 4 13.75 6.68 -8.77
C SER A 4 13.96 6.54 -7.26
N ASP A 5 12.92 6.16 -6.51
CA ASP A 5 13.05 5.88 -5.08
C ASP A 5 13.87 4.60 -4.83
N ILE A 6 13.74 3.60 -5.70
CA ILE A 6 14.56 2.38 -5.67
C ILE A 6 16.03 2.69 -5.97
N GLU A 7 16.29 3.53 -6.99
CA GLU A 7 17.65 4.00 -7.30
C GLU A 7 18.28 4.71 -6.11
N ARG A 8 17.54 5.60 -5.44
CA ARG A 8 18.02 6.29 -4.23
C ARG A 8 18.35 5.32 -3.08
N VAL A 9 17.54 4.27 -2.88
CA VAL A 9 17.85 3.22 -1.90
C VAL A 9 19.14 2.47 -2.28
N ALA A 10 19.38 2.25 -3.58
CA ALA A 10 20.59 1.60 -4.07
C ALA A 10 21.84 2.49 -3.95
N GLU A 11 21.70 3.81 -4.12
CA GLU A 11 22.77 4.80 -3.89
C GLU A 11 23.12 4.96 -2.40
N HIS A 12 22.16 4.71 -1.51
CA HIS A 12 22.33 4.73 -0.07
C HIS A 12 22.04 3.35 0.55
N PRO A 13 22.85 2.31 0.24
CA PRO A 13 22.59 0.95 0.69
C PRO A 13 22.75 0.83 2.21
N LYS A 14 22.10 -0.16 2.80
CA LYS A 14 22.37 -0.55 4.18
C LYS A 14 23.76 -1.19 4.23
N PRO A 15 24.62 -0.83 5.20
CA PRO A 15 25.92 -1.46 5.36
C PRO A 15 25.76 -2.95 5.60
N SER A 16 26.61 -3.76 4.95
CA SER A 16 26.64 -5.22 5.10
C SER A 16 26.97 -5.67 6.51
N ASP A 17 27.66 -4.82 7.28
CA ASP A 17 28.26 -5.18 8.56
C ASP A 17 27.37 -4.80 9.75
N GLU A 18 26.07 -4.59 9.51
CA GLU A 18 25.08 -4.06 10.46
C GLU A 18 25.44 -2.70 11.09
N THR A 19 26.50 -2.06 10.60
CA THR A 19 26.90 -0.72 11.00
C THR A 19 25.81 0.27 10.65
N PHE A 20 25.49 1.13 11.60
CA PHE A 20 24.50 2.17 11.39
C PHE A 20 25.13 3.31 10.58
N VAL A 21 24.55 3.65 9.43
CA VAL A 21 25.02 4.76 8.55
C VAL A 21 24.88 6.14 9.19
N GLY A 22 24.19 6.20 10.32
CA GLY A 22 23.78 7.44 10.95
C GLY A 22 22.49 8.00 10.36
N MET A 23 21.89 8.93 11.08
CA MET A 23 20.73 9.67 10.61
C MET A 23 20.68 11.07 11.20
N THR A 24 19.99 11.96 10.51
CA THR A 24 19.73 13.30 11.02
C THR A 24 18.34 13.31 11.66
N VAL A 25 18.24 13.72 12.92
CA VAL A 25 16.97 13.92 13.63
C VAL A 25 16.95 15.32 14.23
N LYS A 26 15.91 16.11 13.95
CA LYS A 26 15.76 17.52 14.38
C LYS A 26 16.99 18.39 14.09
N GLY A 27 17.69 18.12 12.98
CA GLY A 27 18.90 18.84 12.58
C GLY A 27 20.20 18.39 13.26
N ALA A 28 20.15 17.40 14.17
CA ALA A 28 21.34 16.79 14.76
C ALA A 28 21.66 15.46 14.08
N PHE A 29 22.93 15.23 13.76
CA PHE A 29 23.41 13.95 13.20
C PHE A 29 23.75 12.97 14.31
N TYR A 30 23.23 11.75 14.21
CA TYR A 30 23.45 10.66 15.15
C TYR A 30 24.14 9.51 14.43
N SER A 31 25.36 9.16 14.84
CA SER A 31 26.11 8.02 14.31
C SER A 31 25.78 6.71 15.02
N GLU A 32 25.09 6.77 16.16
CA GLU A 32 24.71 5.61 16.97
C GLU A 32 23.22 5.31 16.87
N LYS A 33 22.88 4.03 16.69
CA LYS A 33 21.49 3.58 16.53
C LYS A 33 20.65 3.86 17.77
N ALA A 34 21.27 3.78 18.96
CA ALA A 34 20.61 4.06 20.23
C ALA A 34 20.20 5.53 20.33
N ASP A 35 21.12 6.44 20.02
CA ASP A 35 20.91 7.88 20.14
C ASP A 35 19.91 8.39 19.10
N ALA A 36 20.03 7.90 17.87
CA ALA A 36 19.06 8.14 16.80
C ALA A 36 17.65 7.68 17.20
N GLY A 37 17.52 6.46 17.72
CA GLY A 37 16.25 5.91 18.19
C GLY A 37 15.64 6.72 19.34
N ASN A 38 16.47 7.14 20.30
CA ASN A 38 16.04 8.01 21.39
C ASN A 38 15.57 9.37 20.88
N ALA A 39 16.29 9.98 19.93
CA ALA A 39 15.92 11.26 19.34
C ALA A 39 14.57 11.21 18.62
N ILE A 40 14.26 10.10 17.94
CA ILE A 40 12.92 9.87 17.34
C ILE A 40 11.85 9.79 18.43
N LEU A 41 12.08 9.01 19.49
CA LEU A 41 11.10 8.88 20.58
C LEU A 41 10.87 10.22 21.30
N GLU A 42 11.91 10.99 21.54
CA GLU A 42 11.84 12.36 22.07
C GLU A 42 11.07 13.28 21.12
N ALA A 43 11.25 13.15 19.80
CA ALA A 43 10.45 13.86 18.83
C ALA A 43 8.96 13.50 18.90
N CYS A 44 8.62 12.23 19.07
CA CYS A 44 7.25 11.78 19.29
C CYS A 44 6.64 12.36 20.56
N LYS A 45 7.37 12.33 21.69
CA LYS A 45 6.88 12.91 22.96
C LYS A 45 6.69 14.42 22.90
N ALA A 46 7.56 15.11 22.17
CA ALA A 46 7.49 16.56 21.99
C ALA A 46 6.40 16.99 21.01
N MET A 47 5.79 16.05 20.28
CA MET A 47 4.71 16.34 19.33
C MET A 47 3.43 16.66 20.09
N THR A 48 3.00 17.91 20.03
CA THR A 48 1.78 18.41 20.68
C THR A 48 0.65 18.69 19.69
N ASN A 49 0.95 18.76 18.40
CA ASN A 49 0.01 19.01 17.31
C ASN A 49 0.00 17.79 16.37
N PRO A 50 -1.16 17.30 15.89
CA PRO A 50 -1.25 16.23 14.90
C PRO A 50 -0.62 16.55 13.53
N ASP A 51 -0.33 17.82 13.23
CA ASP A 51 0.26 18.22 11.96
C ASP A 51 1.63 17.55 11.71
N PRO A 52 1.92 17.11 10.47
CA PRO A 52 3.22 16.52 10.15
C PRO A 52 4.37 17.49 10.45
N ILE A 53 5.34 17.06 11.25
CA ILE A 53 6.54 17.82 11.58
C ILE A 53 7.77 17.23 10.89
N PRO A 54 8.70 18.06 10.37
CA PRO A 54 9.97 17.58 9.85
C PRO A 54 10.76 16.87 10.96
N LEU A 55 11.11 15.61 10.73
CA LEU A 55 11.89 14.80 11.67
C LEU A 55 13.37 14.82 11.32
N GLY A 56 13.73 14.81 10.03
CA GLY A 56 15.12 14.86 9.58
C GLY A 56 15.36 14.03 8.33
N GLU A 57 16.48 13.34 8.22
CA GLU A 57 16.88 12.60 7.01
C GLU A 57 17.51 11.26 7.35
N TYR A 58 17.19 10.25 6.53
CA TYR A 58 17.74 8.90 6.67
C TYR A 58 17.90 8.23 5.31
N ARG A 59 19.12 7.76 5.00
CA ARG A 59 19.46 7.04 3.75
C ARG A 59 18.98 7.78 2.47
N GLY A 60 19.10 9.10 2.47
CA GLY A 60 18.69 9.96 1.35
C GLY A 60 17.19 10.34 1.34
N PHE A 61 16.38 9.85 2.28
CA PHE A 61 14.96 10.19 2.38
C PHE A 61 14.74 11.22 3.48
N THR A 62 14.00 12.28 3.15
CA THR A 62 13.49 13.20 4.17
C THR A 62 12.40 12.52 4.97
N MET A 63 12.41 12.71 6.29
CA MET A 63 11.51 12.08 7.22
C MET A 63 10.57 13.12 7.81
N GLU A 64 9.28 12.81 7.84
CA GLU A 64 8.26 13.59 8.54
C GLU A 64 7.55 12.73 9.57
N LEU A 65 7.48 13.21 10.80
CA LEU A 65 6.75 12.58 11.88
C LEU A 65 5.31 13.11 11.89
N TYR A 66 4.34 12.22 11.94
CA TYR A 66 2.93 12.56 12.02
C TYR A 66 2.19 11.56 12.91
N PHE A 67 1.06 11.99 13.46
CA PHE A 67 0.23 11.15 14.33
C PHE A 67 -1.06 10.79 13.60
N GLU A 68 -1.32 9.49 13.41
CA GLU A 68 -2.47 9.00 12.66
C GLU A 68 -3.03 7.75 13.33
N ALA A 69 -4.36 7.66 13.46
CA ALA A 69 -5.04 6.47 13.99
C ALA A 69 -4.53 5.97 15.36
N ARG A 70 -4.15 6.90 16.25
CA ARG A 70 -3.58 6.65 17.60
C ARG A 70 -2.15 6.10 17.61
N GLU A 71 -1.45 6.14 16.47
CA GLU A 71 -0.06 5.70 16.35
C GLU A 71 0.83 6.82 15.80
N TYR A 72 2.07 6.87 16.26
CA TYR A 72 3.10 7.71 15.65
C TYR A 72 3.64 7.04 14.40
N LYS A 73 3.72 7.79 13.31
CA LYS A 73 4.24 7.30 12.03
C LYS A 73 5.27 8.26 11.47
N VAL A 74 6.26 7.71 10.77
CA VAL A 74 7.22 8.48 9.99
C VAL A 74 6.93 8.26 8.52
N ARG A 75 6.79 9.35 7.76
CA ARG A 75 6.72 9.32 6.32
C ARG A 75 8.13 9.54 5.76
N LEU A 76 8.67 8.53 5.10
CA LEU A 76 9.86 8.66 4.27
C LEU A 76 9.44 9.28 2.94
N LYS A 77 9.84 10.52 2.70
CA LYS A 77 9.55 11.27 1.47
C LYS A 77 10.63 11.02 0.43
N GLY A 78 10.23 10.34 -0.64
CA GLY A 78 10.91 10.32 -1.92
C GLY A 78 10.02 10.96 -2.98
N GLU A 79 9.99 10.39 -4.18
CA GLU A 79 8.96 10.65 -5.20
C GLU A 79 7.57 10.21 -4.70
N LEU A 80 7.54 9.13 -3.92
CA LEU A 80 6.38 8.69 -3.15
C LEU A 80 6.61 8.86 -1.65
N GLY A 81 5.50 8.90 -0.89
CA GLY A 81 5.56 8.92 0.57
C GLY A 81 5.38 7.51 1.13
N TYR A 82 6.39 6.99 1.85
CA TYR A 82 6.33 5.68 2.48
C TYR A 82 6.08 5.80 3.98
N PRO A 83 4.87 5.49 4.45
CA PRO A 83 4.55 5.56 5.87
C PRO A 83 5.14 4.35 6.63
N VAL A 84 5.75 4.61 7.77
CA VAL A 84 6.34 3.62 8.67
C VAL A 84 5.81 3.84 10.08
N THR A 85 5.14 2.84 10.65
CA THR A 85 4.66 2.91 12.04
C THR A 85 5.81 2.80 13.03
N LEU A 86 5.89 3.77 13.94
CA LEU A 86 6.86 3.77 15.03
C LEU A 86 6.33 2.94 16.21
N GLY A 87 7.22 2.16 16.82
CA GLY A 87 6.98 1.52 18.10
C GLY A 87 7.68 2.27 19.24
N THR A 88 7.64 1.67 20.43
CA THR A 88 8.25 2.22 21.66
C THR A 88 9.73 1.87 21.82
N GLY A 89 10.28 1.00 20.97
CA GLY A 89 11.66 0.55 21.05
C GLY A 89 12.62 1.47 20.31
N THR A 90 13.73 1.82 20.98
CA THR A 90 14.81 2.68 20.45
C THR A 90 15.42 2.11 19.16
N PHE A 91 15.87 0.87 19.19
CA PHE A 91 16.52 0.22 18.04
C PHE A 91 15.52 -0.28 16.99
N GLY A 92 14.34 -0.70 17.44
CA GLY A 92 13.34 -1.33 16.56
C GLY A 92 12.80 -0.38 15.49
N ASN A 93 12.72 0.91 15.81
CA ASN A 93 12.24 1.92 14.86
C ASN A 93 13.19 2.08 13.66
N ILE A 94 14.49 2.08 13.90
CA ILE A 94 15.50 2.14 12.82
C ILE A 94 15.40 0.90 11.92
N THR A 95 15.29 -0.29 12.51
CA THR A 95 15.11 -1.53 11.74
C THR A 95 13.82 -1.51 10.90
N ARG A 96 12.73 -0.90 11.41
CA ARG A 96 11.49 -0.73 10.62
C ARG A 96 11.68 0.21 9.43
N LEU A 97 12.45 1.28 9.59
CA LEU A 97 12.79 2.19 8.49
C LEU A 97 13.63 1.47 7.43
N ASP A 98 14.64 0.70 7.85
CA ASP A 98 15.45 -0.14 6.95
C ASP A 98 14.58 -1.12 6.16
N ASN A 99 13.73 -1.87 6.85
CA ASN A 99 12.84 -2.85 6.21
C ASN A 99 11.87 -2.19 5.21
N ALA A 100 11.40 -0.97 5.50
CA ALA A 100 10.53 -0.23 4.60
C ALA A 100 11.24 0.17 3.30
N LEU A 101 12.51 0.59 3.39
CA LEU A 101 13.34 0.95 2.24
C LEU A 101 13.78 -0.27 1.43
N GLU A 102 14.24 -1.33 2.11
CA GLU A 102 14.64 -2.60 1.45
C GLU A 102 13.47 -3.33 0.81
N GLY A 103 12.24 -3.11 1.31
CA GLY A 103 11.03 -3.70 0.77
C GLY A 103 10.52 -3.03 -0.52
N LEU A 104 11.06 -1.88 -0.93
CA LEU A 104 10.56 -1.13 -2.10
C LEU A 104 10.63 -1.92 -3.42
N PRO A 105 11.74 -2.61 -3.77
CA PRO A 105 11.81 -3.38 -5.01
C PRO A 105 10.78 -4.50 -5.06
N LYS A 106 10.66 -5.26 -3.96
CA LYS A 106 9.68 -6.35 -3.85
C LYS A 106 8.24 -5.84 -3.96
N ARG A 107 7.95 -4.68 -3.37
CA ARG A 107 6.63 -4.07 -3.44
C ARG A 107 6.29 -3.60 -4.85
N LEU A 108 7.27 -3.09 -5.60
CA LEU A 108 7.09 -2.76 -7.01
C LEU A 108 6.74 -4.00 -7.82
N GLU A 109 7.52 -5.08 -7.68
CA GLU A 109 7.29 -6.35 -8.37
C GLU A 109 5.89 -6.91 -8.08
N MET A 110 5.48 -6.95 -6.80
CA MET A 110 4.15 -7.41 -6.41
C MET A 110 3.03 -6.56 -7.03
N ASN A 111 3.16 -5.24 -7.01
CA ASN A 111 2.17 -4.34 -7.60
C ASN A 111 2.06 -4.53 -9.12
N GLU A 112 3.18 -4.75 -9.81
CA GLU A 112 3.20 -5.03 -11.25
C GLU A 112 2.50 -6.36 -11.58
N MET A 113 2.75 -7.40 -10.78
CA MET A 113 2.05 -8.69 -10.90
C MET A 113 0.54 -8.56 -10.65
N GLU A 114 0.13 -7.83 -9.62
CA GLU A 114 -1.28 -7.57 -9.33
C GLU A 114 -1.96 -6.80 -10.46
N LEU A 115 -1.27 -5.82 -11.03
CA LEU A 115 -1.77 -5.05 -12.17
C LEU A 115 -1.98 -5.94 -13.40
N ASP A 116 -1.03 -6.84 -13.71
CA ASP A 116 -1.16 -7.78 -14.82
C ASP A 116 -2.33 -8.76 -14.60
N ASN A 117 -2.47 -9.30 -13.38
CA ASN A 117 -3.59 -10.15 -13.03
C ASN A 117 -4.94 -9.44 -13.16
N LEU A 118 -5.04 -8.19 -12.70
CA LEU A 118 -6.27 -7.40 -12.80
C LEU A 118 -6.63 -7.12 -14.26
N LYS A 119 -5.65 -6.82 -15.11
CA LYS A 119 -5.87 -6.66 -16.56
C LYS A 119 -6.42 -7.94 -17.19
N LYS A 120 -5.86 -9.11 -16.86
CA LYS A 120 -6.37 -10.40 -17.33
C LYS A 120 -7.80 -10.68 -16.88
N GLN A 121 -8.11 -10.37 -15.62
CA GLN A 121 -9.47 -10.50 -15.08
C GLN A 121 -10.44 -9.56 -15.79
N PHE A 122 -10.01 -8.32 -16.08
CA PHE A 122 -10.81 -7.35 -16.82
C PHE A 122 -11.13 -7.82 -18.24
N GLU A 123 -10.14 -8.30 -18.99
CA GLU A 123 -10.35 -8.84 -20.35
C GLU A 123 -11.27 -10.08 -20.33
N THR A 124 -11.07 -10.99 -19.37
CA THR A 124 -11.97 -12.15 -19.18
C THR A 124 -13.40 -11.70 -18.91
N ALA A 125 -13.58 -10.75 -17.98
CA ALA A 125 -14.90 -10.23 -17.64
C ALA A 125 -15.59 -9.55 -18.83
N LYS A 126 -14.83 -8.84 -19.68
CA LYS A 126 -15.35 -8.22 -20.90
C LYS A 126 -15.88 -9.28 -21.88
N VAL A 127 -15.15 -10.37 -22.08
CA VAL A 127 -15.60 -11.50 -22.91
C VAL A 127 -16.82 -12.18 -22.32
N ASP A 128 -16.86 -12.39 -21.00
CA ASP A 128 -18.00 -13.04 -20.34
C ASP A 128 -19.26 -12.16 -20.35
N VAL A 129 -19.14 -10.83 -20.32
CA VAL A 129 -20.28 -9.90 -20.50
C VAL A 129 -20.90 -10.02 -21.88
N GLU A 130 -20.08 -10.23 -22.91
CA GLU A 130 -20.56 -10.42 -24.28
C GLU A 130 -21.08 -11.84 -24.55
N ARG A 131 -20.89 -12.76 -23.59
CA ARG A 131 -21.29 -14.15 -23.77
C ARG A 131 -22.81 -14.29 -23.69
N PRO A 132 -23.47 -14.82 -24.73
CA PRO A 132 -24.91 -15.02 -24.71
C PRO A 132 -25.29 -16.01 -23.61
N PHE A 133 -26.50 -15.85 -23.07
CA PHE A 133 -26.98 -16.71 -22.00
C PHE A 133 -27.12 -18.16 -22.53
N PRO A 134 -26.38 -19.15 -21.98
CA PRO A 134 -26.33 -20.48 -22.58
C PRO A 134 -27.68 -21.20 -22.67
N GLN A 135 -28.65 -20.80 -21.84
CA GLN A 135 -29.99 -21.38 -21.78
C GLN A 135 -31.03 -20.44 -22.40
N GLU A 136 -30.63 -19.46 -23.22
CA GLU A 136 -31.55 -18.48 -23.82
C GLU A 136 -32.63 -19.14 -24.68
N GLU A 137 -32.27 -20.13 -25.50
CA GLU A 137 -33.25 -20.90 -26.28
C GLU A 137 -34.20 -21.74 -25.41
N GLU A 138 -33.68 -22.40 -24.37
CA GLU A 138 -34.50 -23.20 -23.46
C GLU A 138 -35.45 -22.32 -22.63
N LEU A 139 -34.95 -21.17 -22.16
CA LEU A 139 -35.74 -20.18 -21.44
C LEU A 139 -36.85 -19.62 -22.34
N LYS A 140 -36.54 -19.30 -23.59
CA LYS A 140 -37.52 -18.83 -24.57
C LYS A 140 -38.60 -19.89 -24.81
N ALA A 141 -38.22 -21.13 -25.08
CA ALA A 141 -39.17 -22.24 -25.29
C ALA A 141 -40.08 -22.48 -24.07
N LYS A 142 -39.52 -22.44 -22.85
CA LYS A 142 -40.30 -22.57 -21.61
C LYS A 142 -41.23 -21.37 -21.39
N THR A 143 -40.77 -20.16 -21.71
CA THR A 143 -41.56 -18.92 -21.58
C THR A 143 -42.72 -18.90 -22.57
N ASP A 144 -42.48 -19.30 -23.82
CA ASP A 144 -43.52 -19.36 -24.85
C ASP A 144 -44.61 -20.39 -24.48
N ARG A 145 -44.22 -21.59 -24.03
CA ARG A 145 -45.16 -22.61 -23.54
C ARG A 145 -45.96 -22.14 -22.33
N LEU A 146 -45.32 -21.44 -21.39
CA LEU A 146 -46.00 -20.86 -20.23
C LEU A 146 -47.04 -19.82 -20.65
N ASN A 147 -46.70 -18.94 -21.59
CA ASN A 147 -47.61 -17.92 -22.12
C ASN A 147 -48.81 -18.54 -22.84
N GLU A 148 -48.59 -19.58 -23.63
CA GLU A 148 -49.65 -20.35 -24.29
C GLU A 148 -50.60 -20.97 -23.27
N LEU A 149 -50.05 -21.65 -22.25
CA LEU A 149 -50.83 -22.22 -21.13
C LEU A 149 -51.64 -21.15 -20.39
N ASN A 150 -51.03 -20.00 -20.08
CA ASN A 150 -51.71 -18.89 -19.40
C ASN A 150 -52.83 -18.28 -20.25
N ALA A 151 -52.65 -18.19 -21.57
CA ALA A 151 -53.69 -17.73 -22.48
C ALA A 151 -54.89 -18.68 -22.45
N LEU A 152 -54.66 -19.99 -22.60
CA LEU A 152 -55.71 -21.02 -22.55
C LEU A 152 -56.44 -21.06 -21.20
N LEU A 153 -55.70 -20.98 -20.09
CA LEU A 153 -56.28 -21.00 -18.74
C LEU A 153 -57.14 -19.77 -18.45
N ASN A 154 -56.80 -18.61 -19.03
CA ASN A 154 -57.58 -17.38 -18.90
C ASN A 154 -58.85 -17.38 -19.79
N VAL A 155 -58.97 -18.25 -20.79
CA VAL A 155 -60.21 -18.41 -21.57
C VAL A 155 -61.30 -19.12 -20.77
N ASP A 156 -60.93 -19.92 -19.77
CA ASP A 156 -61.84 -20.69 -18.90
C ASP A 156 -62.39 -19.86 -17.70
N LYS A 157 -62.06 -18.56 -17.64
CA LYS A 157 -62.50 -17.61 -16.59
C LYS A 157 -63.47 -16.52 -17.08
N ARG A 158 -64.27 -16.80 -18.12
CA ARG A 158 -65.39 -15.94 -18.51
C ARG A 158 -66.73 -16.48 -18.04
#